data_AF-A0A529T909-F1
#
_entry.id   AF-A0A529T909-F1
#
_cell.length_a   1.000
_cell.length_b   1.000
_cell.length_c   1.000
_cell.angle_alpha   90.00
_cell.angle_beta   90.00
_cell.angle_gamma   90.00
#
_symmetry.space_group_name_H-M   'P 1'
#
loop_
_entity.id
_entity.type
_entity.pdbx_description
1 polymer ?
#
loop_
_entity_poly.entity_id
_entity_poly.type
_entity_poly.pdbx_seq_one_letter_code
_entity_poly.pdbx_strand_id
1 'polypeptide(L)'
;MPGLTSEIDGLRRLLDEELGAERVEALLAGSARAIDADAELTAEQKRRLHRLIFQTEHRAEIESRGVVVSARVLREAVRRDIEALFNTERFESVPMLSDAEHEQPLDELPSLADFPEVRRSVVNYGVPSFSGRSSRDFDRDTLAREIRAVLATFEPRLKESATTVNVTLGDKSVGLKIEIDAVLIMTPTPERMRLRTTINLDNGLARTEFRET
;
A
#
# COMPACT_ATOMS: atom_id res chain seq x y z
N MET A 1 7.25 -4.66 -11.03
CA MET A 1 6.61 -5.74 -10.23
C MET A 1 7.55 -6.12 -9.09
N PRO A 2 7.37 -5.57 -7.87
CA PRO A 2 8.33 -5.71 -6.78
C PRO A 2 8.68 -7.16 -6.42
N GLY A 3 7.67 -8.05 -6.41
CA GLY A 3 7.87 -9.48 -6.10
C GLY A 3 8.77 -10.20 -7.11
N LEU A 4 8.58 -9.96 -8.42
CA LEU A 4 9.36 -10.61 -9.47
C LEU A 4 10.84 -10.22 -9.41
N THR A 5 11.14 -8.94 -9.14
CA THR A 5 12.52 -8.47 -8.99
C THR A 5 13.18 -9.08 -7.75
N SER A 6 12.49 -9.08 -6.60
CA SER A 6 13.03 -9.67 -5.37
C SER A 6 13.29 -11.18 -5.50
N GLU A 7 12.46 -11.89 -6.27
CA GLU A 7 12.62 -13.32 -6.52
C GLU A 7 13.82 -13.59 -7.43
N ILE A 8 13.98 -12.81 -8.50
CA ILE A 8 15.15 -12.87 -9.40
C ILE A 8 16.45 -12.59 -8.62
N ASP A 9 16.46 -11.52 -7.82
CA ASP A 9 17.65 -11.11 -7.04
C ASP A 9 17.98 -12.13 -5.94
N GLY A 10 16.98 -12.75 -5.33
CA GLY A 10 17.16 -13.82 -4.35
C GLY A 10 17.75 -15.07 -4.99
N LEU A 11 17.19 -15.49 -6.13
CA LEU A 11 17.62 -16.69 -6.84
C LEU A 11 19.02 -16.52 -7.46
N ARG A 12 19.34 -15.32 -7.96
CA ARG A 12 20.69 -14.99 -8.44
C ARG A 12 21.72 -15.03 -7.33
N ARG A 13 21.46 -14.42 -6.17
CA ARG A 13 22.39 -14.48 -5.02
C ARG A 13 22.69 -15.91 -4.57
N LEU A 14 21.67 -16.76 -4.48
CA LEU A 14 21.85 -18.17 -4.13
C LEU A 14 22.75 -18.91 -5.14
N LEU A 15 22.56 -18.67 -6.43
CA LEU A 15 23.39 -19.29 -7.47
C LEU A 15 24.83 -18.74 -7.45
N ASP A 16 25.00 -17.44 -7.21
CA ASP A 16 26.31 -16.80 -7.10
C ASP A 16 27.10 -17.36 -5.89
N GLU A 17 26.42 -17.65 -4.78
CA GLU A 17 27.00 -18.30 -3.59
C GLU A 17 27.40 -19.77 -3.85
N GLU A 18 26.61 -20.52 -4.63
CA GLU A 18 26.85 -21.94 -4.90
C GLU A 18 27.87 -22.20 -6.03
N LEU A 19 27.87 -21.38 -7.08
CA LEU A 19 28.61 -21.62 -8.33
C LEU A 19 29.70 -20.57 -8.62
N GLY A 20 29.66 -19.44 -7.91
CA GLY A 20 30.50 -18.28 -8.18
C GLY A 20 29.90 -17.35 -9.24
N ALA A 21 29.91 -16.05 -8.96
CA ALA A 21 29.27 -15.03 -9.80
C ALA A 21 29.76 -15.03 -11.26
N GLU A 22 31.06 -15.18 -11.51
CA GLU A 22 31.62 -15.22 -12.88
C GLU A 22 31.10 -16.44 -13.67
N ARG A 23 30.97 -17.59 -13.01
CA ARG A 23 30.47 -18.81 -13.65
C ARG A 23 28.98 -18.70 -13.94
N VAL A 24 28.20 -18.16 -13.01
CA VAL A 24 26.77 -17.90 -13.22
C VAL A 24 26.58 -16.94 -14.38
N GLU A 25 27.36 -15.86 -14.44
CA GLU A 25 27.29 -14.90 -15.55
C GLU A 25 27.61 -15.55 -16.90
N ALA A 26 28.67 -16.37 -16.98
CA ALA A 26 29.02 -17.10 -18.19
C ALA A 26 27.93 -18.07 -18.65
N LEU A 27 27.31 -18.79 -17.70
CA LEU A 27 26.21 -19.72 -17.99
C LEU A 27 24.94 -18.99 -18.45
N LEU A 28 24.63 -17.83 -17.87
CA LEU A 28 23.48 -17.00 -18.25
C LEU A 28 23.69 -16.29 -19.60
N ALA A 29 24.94 -15.95 -19.95
CA ALA A 29 25.28 -15.42 -21.27
C ALA A 29 25.27 -16.51 -22.36
N GLY A 30 25.35 -17.78 -21.96
CA GLY A 30 25.28 -18.94 -22.84
C GLY A 30 23.84 -19.26 -23.28
N SER A 31 23.68 -20.47 -23.85
CA SER A 31 22.35 -20.98 -24.23
C SER A 31 21.81 -21.93 -23.16
N ALA A 32 20.48 -22.10 -23.09
CA ALA A 32 19.84 -23.11 -22.24
C ALA A 32 20.45 -24.52 -22.43
N ARG A 33 20.87 -24.86 -23.66
CA ARG A 33 21.56 -26.12 -23.97
C ARG A 33 22.95 -26.23 -23.35
N ALA A 34 23.66 -25.11 -23.18
CA ALA A 34 24.97 -25.10 -22.53
C ALA A 34 24.85 -25.45 -21.04
N ILE A 35 23.79 -24.98 -20.38
CA ILE A 35 23.46 -25.33 -18.98
C ILE A 35 23.12 -26.82 -18.89
N ASP A 36 22.35 -27.36 -19.84
CA ASP A 36 21.99 -28.78 -19.84
C ASP A 36 23.20 -29.70 -20.08
N ALA A 37 24.16 -29.26 -20.91
CA ALA A 37 25.35 -30.01 -21.26
C ALA A 37 26.47 -29.96 -20.19
N ASP A 38 26.42 -29.01 -19.25
CA ASP A 38 27.41 -28.92 -18.17
C ASP A 38 27.26 -30.10 -17.20
N ALA A 39 28.31 -30.94 -17.12
CA ALA A 39 28.32 -32.14 -16.30
C ALA A 39 28.61 -31.87 -14.82
N GLU A 40 29.14 -30.69 -14.48
CA GLU A 40 29.44 -30.29 -13.11
C GLU A 40 28.22 -29.71 -12.39
N LEU A 41 27.18 -29.31 -13.13
CA LEU A 41 25.93 -28.82 -12.56
C LEU A 41 25.01 -29.95 -12.14
N THR A 42 24.49 -29.85 -10.91
CA THR A 42 23.42 -30.72 -10.42
C THR A 42 22.09 -30.44 -11.13
N ALA A 43 21.18 -31.40 -11.11
CA ALA A 43 19.84 -31.23 -11.67
C ALA A 43 19.04 -30.07 -11.02
N GLU A 44 19.30 -29.78 -9.74
CA GLU A 44 18.69 -28.64 -9.05
C GLU A 44 19.27 -27.30 -9.52
N GLN A 45 20.60 -27.20 -9.66
CA GLN A 45 21.25 -25.99 -10.18
C GLN A 45 20.81 -25.68 -11.60
N LYS A 46 20.70 -26.69 -12.48
CA LYS A 46 20.17 -26.52 -13.84
C LYS A 46 18.74 -25.97 -13.83
N ARG A 47 17.86 -26.56 -13.00
CA ARG A 47 16.47 -26.07 -12.86
C ARG A 47 16.41 -24.63 -12.38
N ARG A 48 17.24 -24.25 -11.40
CA ARG A 48 17.31 -22.87 -10.90
C ARG A 48 17.84 -21.90 -11.97
N LEU A 49 18.89 -22.25 -12.71
CA LEU A 49 19.40 -21.43 -13.82
C LEU A 49 18.35 -21.23 -14.92
N HIS A 50 17.64 -22.28 -15.32
CA HIS A 50 16.52 -22.18 -16.28
C HIS A 50 15.40 -21.26 -15.75
N ARG A 51 15.05 -21.39 -14.47
CA ARG A 51 14.09 -20.49 -13.81
C ARG A 51 14.57 -19.03 -13.82
N LEU A 52 15.86 -18.79 -13.55
CA LEU A 52 16.45 -17.45 -13.58
C LEU A 52 16.37 -16.82 -14.97
N ILE A 53 16.71 -17.59 -16.02
CA ILE A 53 16.62 -17.14 -17.42
C ILE A 53 15.17 -16.78 -17.74
N PHE A 54 14.23 -17.70 -17.48
CA PHE A 54 12.81 -17.48 -17.77
C PHE A 54 12.27 -16.24 -17.06
N GLN A 55 12.56 -16.07 -15.77
CA GLN A 55 12.11 -14.91 -15.00
C GLN A 55 12.74 -13.60 -15.49
N THR A 56 14.00 -13.64 -15.92
CA THR A 56 14.72 -12.48 -16.47
C THR A 56 14.16 -12.07 -17.84
N GLU A 57 13.89 -13.03 -18.71
CA GLU A 57 13.24 -12.80 -20.01
C GLU A 57 11.82 -12.28 -19.85
N HIS A 58 11.03 -12.89 -18.96
CA HIS A 58 9.67 -12.44 -18.67
C HIS A 58 9.64 -11.01 -18.13
N ARG A 59 10.60 -10.65 -17.27
CA ARG A 59 10.78 -9.26 -16.81
C ARG A 59 11.08 -8.33 -17.99
N ALA A 60 12.04 -8.67 -18.85
CA ALA A 60 12.40 -7.86 -20.00
C ALA A 60 11.22 -7.68 -20.97
N GLU A 61 10.40 -8.71 -21.16
CA GLU A 61 9.18 -8.64 -21.96
C GLU A 61 8.16 -7.66 -21.36
N ILE A 62 7.89 -7.75 -20.06
CA ILE A 62 7.00 -6.83 -19.33
C ILE A 62 7.51 -5.38 -19.44
N GLU A 63 8.81 -5.17 -19.26
CA GLU A 63 9.46 -3.87 -19.39
C GLU A 63 9.35 -3.31 -20.81
N SER A 64 9.54 -4.16 -21.84
CA SER A 64 9.41 -3.78 -23.25
C SER A 64 7.98 -3.36 -23.62
N ARG A 65 6.97 -3.90 -22.93
CA ARG A 65 5.55 -3.53 -23.07
C ARG A 65 5.20 -2.24 -22.32
N GLY A 66 6.18 -1.53 -21.76
CA GLY A 66 5.98 -0.26 -21.05
C GLY A 66 5.41 -0.41 -19.65
N VAL A 67 5.28 -1.65 -19.14
CA VAL A 67 4.80 -1.93 -17.77
C VAL A 67 5.98 -1.84 -16.80
N VAL A 68 6.63 -0.67 -16.77
CA VAL A 68 7.61 -0.33 -15.75
C VAL A 68 6.88 0.39 -14.63
N VAL A 69 6.60 -0.34 -13.56
CA VAL A 69 6.05 0.22 -12.32
C VAL A 69 7.15 1.05 -11.66
N SER A 70 7.28 2.31 -12.09
CA SER A 70 8.21 3.26 -11.50
C SER A 70 7.75 3.68 -10.11
N ALA A 71 8.71 4.12 -9.29
CA ALA A 71 8.47 4.76 -8.00
C ALA A 71 7.36 5.83 -8.08
N ARG A 72 7.44 6.71 -9.09
CA ARG A 72 6.46 7.77 -9.33
C ARG A 72 5.04 7.24 -9.54
N VAL A 73 4.88 6.15 -10.30
CA VAL A 73 3.57 5.54 -10.58
C VAL A 73 2.98 4.93 -9.30
N LEU A 74 3.80 4.25 -8.49
CA LEU A 74 3.34 3.69 -7.21
C LEU A 74 2.98 4.79 -6.21
N ARG A 75 3.77 5.84 -6.12
CA ARG A 75 3.48 6.99 -5.25
C ARG A 75 2.14 7.62 -5.61
N GLU A 76 1.88 7.82 -6.90
CA GLU A 76 0.62 8.40 -7.37
C GLU A 76 -0.57 7.45 -7.13
N ALA A 77 -0.40 6.14 -7.35
CA ALA A 77 -1.43 5.16 -7.04
C ALA A 77 -1.79 5.18 -5.55
N VAL A 78 -0.80 5.17 -4.66
CA VAL A 78 -1.02 5.25 -3.21
C VAL A 78 -1.67 6.58 -2.81
N ARG A 79 -1.25 7.71 -3.38
CA ARG A 79 -1.89 9.02 -3.13
C ARG A 79 -3.37 8.98 -3.51
N ARG A 80 -3.69 8.46 -4.70
CA ARG A 80 -5.06 8.33 -5.20
C ARG A 80 -5.91 7.40 -4.33
N ASP A 81 -5.38 6.26 -3.95
CA ASP A 81 -6.12 5.26 -3.17
C ASP A 81 -6.36 5.75 -1.74
N ILE A 82 -5.41 6.49 -1.16
CA ILE A 82 -5.60 7.22 0.10
C ILE A 82 -6.68 8.31 -0.03
N GLU A 83 -6.68 9.08 -1.12
CA GLU A 83 -7.74 10.08 -1.36
C GLU A 83 -9.12 9.42 -1.46
N ALA A 84 -9.23 8.28 -2.16
CA ALA A 84 -10.47 7.51 -2.25
C ALA A 84 -10.91 6.96 -0.87
N LEU A 85 -9.96 6.46 -0.08
CA LEU A 85 -10.19 5.97 1.28
C LEU A 85 -10.76 7.08 2.18
N PHE A 86 -10.21 8.29 2.12
CA PHE A 86 -10.69 9.42 2.91
C PHE A 86 -12.02 10.00 2.44
N ASN A 87 -12.38 9.79 1.17
CA ASN A 87 -13.68 10.20 0.61
C ASN A 87 -14.76 9.10 0.73
N THR A 88 -14.45 7.96 1.38
CA THR A 88 -15.41 6.89 1.61
C THR A 88 -15.72 6.80 3.10
N GLU A 89 -17.00 6.91 3.46
CA GLU A 89 -17.44 6.68 4.82
C GLU A 89 -17.57 5.17 5.08
N ARG A 90 -16.94 4.69 6.16
CA ARG A 90 -16.99 3.27 6.52
C ARG A 90 -18.38 2.85 6.98
N PHE A 91 -18.70 1.57 6.89
CA PHE A 91 -19.97 1.00 7.35
C PHE A 91 -20.30 1.33 8.81
N GLU A 92 -19.30 1.33 9.70
CA GLU A 92 -19.48 1.67 11.12
C GLU A 92 -19.63 3.19 11.38
N SER A 93 -19.72 4.01 10.34
CA SER A 93 -19.96 5.44 10.51
C SER A 93 -21.38 5.65 11.00
N VAL A 94 -21.52 6.38 12.10
CA VAL A 94 -22.82 6.77 12.64
C VAL A 94 -23.19 8.11 12.01
N PRO A 95 -24.33 8.21 11.30
CA PRO A 95 -24.80 9.48 10.75
C PRO A 95 -25.15 10.44 11.88
N MET A 96 -24.91 11.73 11.66
CA MET A 96 -25.42 12.77 12.55
C MET A 96 -26.92 12.93 12.26
N LEU A 97 -27.75 12.43 13.16
CA LEU A 97 -29.20 12.53 13.07
C LEU A 97 -29.68 13.69 13.97
N SER A 98 -30.63 14.48 13.48
CA SER A 98 -31.36 15.44 14.31
C SER A 98 -32.24 14.74 15.35
N ASP A 99 -32.71 15.50 16.34
CA ASP A 99 -33.61 14.97 17.38
C ASP A 99 -34.87 14.34 16.77
N ALA A 100 -35.40 14.92 15.69
CA ALA A 100 -36.58 14.41 14.98
C ALA A 100 -36.28 13.15 14.14
N GLU A 101 -35.04 12.97 13.67
CA GLU A 101 -34.62 11.80 12.89
C GLU A 101 -34.29 10.60 13.81
N HIS A 102 -33.85 10.85 15.05
CA HIS A 102 -33.70 9.80 16.07
C HIS A 102 -35.05 9.18 16.48
N GLU A 103 -36.15 9.92 16.38
CA GLU A 103 -37.50 9.42 16.69
C GLU A 103 -38.06 8.50 15.58
N GLN A 104 -37.42 8.47 14.41
CA GLN A 104 -37.79 7.55 13.33
C GLN A 104 -37.02 6.22 13.51
N PRO A 105 -37.69 5.06 13.43
CA PRO A 105 -37.02 3.78 13.45
C PRO A 105 -36.19 3.61 12.16
N LEU A 106 -34.91 3.95 12.24
CA LEU A 106 -33.92 3.49 11.27
C LEU A 106 -33.58 2.04 11.60
N ASP A 107 -33.36 1.22 10.56
CA ASP A 107 -32.77 -0.10 10.76
C ASP A 107 -31.42 0.09 11.47
N GLU A 108 -31.33 -0.33 12.73
CA GLU A 108 -30.06 -0.33 13.47
C GLU A 108 -29.06 -1.18 12.68
N LEU A 109 -28.00 -0.54 12.20
CA LEU A 109 -26.94 -1.25 11.50
C LEU A 109 -26.30 -2.25 12.47
N PRO A 110 -26.12 -3.51 12.06
CA PRO A 110 -25.53 -4.52 12.93
C PRO A 110 -24.10 -4.12 13.31
N SER A 111 -23.80 -4.19 14.61
CA SER A 111 -22.45 -3.95 15.10
C SER A 111 -21.45 -4.97 14.53
N LEU A 112 -20.29 -4.50 14.07
CA LEU A 112 -19.20 -5.37 13.62
C LEU A 112 -18.26 -5.77 14.77
N ALA A 113 -18.63 -5.50 16.04
CA ALA A 113 -17.80 -5.82 17.20
C ALA A 113 -17.39 -7.30 17.27
N ASP A 114 -18.34 -8.20 16.96
CA ASP A 114 -18.13 -9.65 16.97
C ASP A 114 -17.55 -10.20 15.65
N PHE A 115 -17.31 -9.31 14.66
CA PHE A 115 -16.89 -9.68 13.30
C PHE A 115 -15.59 -8.96 12.88
N PRO A 116 -14.43 -9.27 13.52
CA PRO A 116 -13.17 -8.57 13.26
C PRO A 116 -12.68 -8.69 11.81
N GLU A 117 -12.92 -9.82 11.15
CA GLU A 117 -12.55 -10.01 9.75
C GLU A 117 -13.44 -9.19 8.81
N VAL A 118 -14.73 -9.02 9.14
CA VAL A 118 -15.64 -8.16 8.37
C VAL A 118 -15.24 -6.69 8.55
N ARG A 119 -14.89 -6.29 9.76
CA ARG A 119 -14.39 -4.93 10.07
C ARG A 119 -13.11 -4.57 9.30
N ARG A 120 -12.30 -5.55 8.90
CA ARG A 120 -11.09 -5.37 8.06
C ARG A 120 -11.33 -5.60 6.57
N SER A 121 -12.53 -5.96 6.19
CA SER A 121 -12.91 -6.21 4.79
C SER A 121 -13.36 -4.95 4.07
N VAL A 122 -13.59 -5.08 2.76
CA VAL A 122 -14.15 -4.01 1.93
C VAL A 122 -15.52 -3.51 2.39
N VAL A 123 -16.26 -4.30 3.19
CA VAL A 123 -17.54 -3.89 3.77
C VAL A 123 -17.36 -2.64 4.65
N ASN A 124 -16.25 -2.55 5.38
CA ASN A 124 -15.94 -1.43 6.26
C ASN A 124 -14.81 -0.55 5.70
N TYR A 125 -14.63 -0.53 4.37
CA TYR A 125 -13.66 0.32 3.71
C TYR A 125 -14.02 1.79 3.90
N GLY A 126 -13.03 2.61 4.26
CA GLY A 126 -13.21 4.04 4.47
C GLY A 126 -12.76 4.52 5.84
N VAL A 127 -13.19 5.72 6.16
CA VAL A 127 -12.88 6.45 7.39
C VAL A 127 -14.17 6.82 8.13
N PRO A 128 -14.11 7.24 9.41
CA PRO A 128 -15.28 7.79 10.10
C PRO A 128 -15.87 8.98 9.35
N SER A 129 -17.16 9.24 9.52
CA SER A 129 -17.79 10.45 8.97
C SER A 129 -17.18 11.72 9.58
N PHE A 130 -16.81 12.65 8.71
CA PHE A 130 -16.29 13.98 9.07
C PHE A 130 -17.27 15.11 8.78
N SER A 131 -18.29 14.86 7.96
CA SER A 131 -19.24 15.88 7.53
C SER A 131 -20.17 16.30 8.69
N GLY A 132 -20.47 17.60 8.78
CA GLY A 132 -21.36 18.15 9.79
C GLY A 132 -20.80 18.14 11.22
N ARG A 133 -19.54 17.74 11.42
CA ARG A 133 -18.88 17.69 12.73
C ARG A 133 -18.00 18.91 12.95
N SER A 134 -17.87 19.32 14.21
CA SER A 134 -16.93 20.37 14.63
C SER A 134 -15.54 19.77 14.81
N SER A 135 -14.49 20.56 14.57
CA SER A 135 -13.11 20.12 14.86
C SER A 135 -12.89 19.79 16.34
N ARG A 136 -13.74 20.32 17.24
CA ARG A 136 -13.74 20.03 18.68
C ARG A 136 -14.32 18.65 19.04
N ASP A 137 -15.04 18.01 18.12
CA ASP A 137 -15.65 16.70 18.34
C ASP A 137 -14.63 15.56 18.20
N PHE A 138 -13.41 15.88 17.74
CA PHE A 138 -12.35 14.92 17.51
C PHE A 138 -11.24 15.07 18.56
N ASP A 139 -10.86 13.95 19.16
CA ASP A 139 -9.58 13.85 19.84
C ASP A 139 -8.47 13.54 18.82
N ARG A 140 -7.49 14.43 18.74
CA ARG A 140 -6.38 14.36 17.77
C ARG A 140 -5.66 13.01 17.82
N ASP A 141 -5.34 12.53 19.02
CA ASP A 141 -4.51 11.34 19.21
C ASP A 141 -5.31 10.06 18.93
N THR A 142 -6.59 10.04 19.32
CA THR A 142 -7.51 8.94 19.00
C THR A 142 -7.74 8.84 17.50
N LEU A 143 -8.01 9.96 16.84
CA LEU A 143 -8.20 10.00 15.39
C LEU A 143 -6.92 9.58 14.64
N ALA A 144 -5.74 10.02 15.11
CA ALA A 144 -4.46 9.59 14.50
C ALA A 144 -4.23 8.08 14.62
N ARG A 145 -4.54 7.48 15.78
CA ARG A 145 -4.46 6.02 15.99
C ARG A 145 -5.43 5.26 15.09
N GLU A 146 -6.66 5.76 14.99
CA GLU A 146 -7.71 5.17 14.16
C GLU A 146 -7.33 5.19 12.68
N ILE A 147 -6.91 6.34 12.15
CA ILE A 147 -6.43 6.47 10.76
C ILE A 147 -5.25 5.55 10.50
N ARG A 148 -4.30 5.43 11.45
CA ARG A 148 -3.17 4.51 11.31
C ARG A 148 -3.64 3.05 11.15
N ALA A 149 -4.64 2.62 11.92
CA ALA A 149 -5.20 1.27 11.80
C ALA A 149 -5.93 1.05 10.46
N VAL A 150 -6.66 2.06 9.99
CA VAL A 150 -7.31 2.05 8.66
C VAL A 150 -6.26 1.93 7.56
N LEU A 151 -5.20 2.73 7.59
CA LEU A 151 -4.09 2.66 6.62
C LEU A 151 -3.38 1.31 6.64
N ALA A 152 -3.13 0.73 7.82
CA ALA A 152 -2.52 -0.59 7.94
C ALA A 152 -3.39 -1.70 7.30
N THR A 153 -4.71 -1.52 7.31
CA THR A 153 -5.67 -2.48 6.76
C THR A 153 -5.84 -2.31 5.25
N PHE A 154 -6.04 -1.08 4.79
CA PHE A 154 -6.46 -0.79 3.41
C PHE A 154 -5.33 -0.28 2.51
N GLU A 155 -4.16 0.05 3.06
CA GLU A 155 -2.97 0.48 2.31
C GLU A 155 -1.72 -0.36 2.63
N PRO A 156 -1.71 -1.68 2.32
CA PRO A 156 -0.61 -2.59 2.65
C PRO A 156 0.71 -2.27 1.90
N ARG A 157 0.67 -1.38 0.90
CA ARG A 157 1.86 -0.88 0.20
C ARG A 157 2.70 0.03 1.12
N LEU A 158 2.12 0.59 2.16
CA LEU A 158 2.83 1.35 3.17
C LEU A 158 3.33 0.43 4.29
N LYS A 159 4.60 0.56 4.66
CA LYS A 159 5.17 -0.19 5.77
C LYS A 159 4.57 0.29 7.09
N GLU A 160 3.73 -0.52 7.72
CA GLU A 160 3.02 -0.20 8.97
C GLU A 160 3.95 0.30 10.09
N SER A 161 5.09 -0.38 10.27
CA SER A 161 6.07 -0.03 11.31
C SER A 161 6.76 1.31 11.08
N ALA A 162 6.70 1.84 9.85
CA ALA A 162 7.33 3.09 9.43
C ALA A 162 6.30 4.12 8.94
N THR A 163 5.02 3.92 9.28
CA THR A 163 3.93 4.84 8.97
C THR A 163 3.52 5.60 10.23
N THR A 164 3.60 6.93 10.17
CA THR A 164 3.22 7.86 11.23
C THR A 164 2.11 8.77 10.72
N VAL A 165 1.11 9.01 11.57
CA VAL A 165 -0.03 9.89 11.27
C VAL A 165 -0.04 11.01 12.28
N ASN A 166 -0.09 12.25 11.80
CA ASN A 166 -0.25 13.45 12.61
C ASN A 166 -1.53 14.16 12.18
N VAL A 167 -2.44 14.37 13.12
CA VAL A 167 -3.67 15.13 12.88
C VAL A 167 -3.47 16.57 13.32
N THR A 168 -4.03 17.55 12.62
CA THR A 168 -4.08 18.95 13.04
C THR A 168 -5.53 19.41 12.90
N LEU A 169 -6.11 19.81 14.02
CA LEU A 169 -7.46 20.34 14.11
C LEU A 169 -7.37 21.85 13.87
N GLY A 170 -8.03 22.35 12.81
CA GLY A 170 -8.12 23.77 12.51
C GLY A 170 -9.48 24.37 12.89
N ASP A 171 -9.59 25.69 12.72
CA ASP A 171 -10.87 26.39 12.78
C ASP A 171 -11.72 26.09 11.53
N LYS A 172 -13.00 26.52 11.50
CA LYS A 172 -13.95 26.25 10.42
C LYS A 172 -13.43 26.55 9.00
N SER A 173 -12.48 27.46 8.84
CA SER A 173 -11.88 27.81 7.53
C SER A 173 -10.74 26.89 7.08
N VAL A 174 -10.10 26.15 8.00
CA VAL A 174 -8.94 25.30 7.75
C VAL A 174 -9.31 23.81 7.72
N GLY A 175 -10.42 23.44 8.38
CA GLY A 175 -10.91 22.07 8.42
C GLY A 175 -10.02 21.13 9.23
N LEU A 176 -10.01 19.85 8.85
CA LEU A 176 -9.19 18.80 9.46
C LEU A 176 -8.02 18.49 8.54
N LYS A 177 -6.79 18.53 9.06
CA LYS A 177 -5.58 18.20 8.29
C LYS A 177 -4.92 16.96 8.87
N ILE A 178 -4.52 16.05 7.99
CA ILE A 178 -3.88 14.78 8.33
C ILE A 178 -2.58 14.71 7.54
N GLU A 179 -1.46 14.59 8.24
CA GLU A 179 -0.14 14.38 7.66
C GLU A 179 0.27 12.93 7.87
N ILE A 180 0.65 12.26 6.78
CA ILE A 180 1.05 10.85 6.76
C ILE A 180 2.51 10.79 6.29
N ASP A 181 3.40 10.37 7.18
CA ASP A 181 4.79 10.05 6.87
C ASP A 181 4.91 8.54 6.76
N ALA A 182 5.30 8.01 5.60
CA ALA A 182 5.34 6.57 5.38
C ALA A 182 6.54 6.11 4.52
N VAL A 183 6.81 4.81 4.57
CA VAL A 183 7.74 4.13 3.67
C VAL A 183 6.95 3.24 2.73
N LEU A 184 7.04 3.52 1.44
CA LEU A 184 6.46 2.75 0.37
C LEU A 184 7.30 1.50 0.11
N ILE A 185 6.68 0.33 0.24
CA ILE A 185 7.29 -0.96 -0.04
C ILE A 185 7.37 -1.13 -1.57
N MET A 186 8.59 -1.09 -2.10
CA MET A 186 8.87 -1.39 -3.49
C MET A 186 10.29 -1.96 -3.65
N THR A 187 10.58 -2.48 -4.83
CA THR A 187 11.88 -3.08 -5.19
C THR A 187 12.50 -2.25 -6.32
N PRO A 188 13.82 -2.02 -6.32
CA PRO A 188 14.84 -2.55 -5.41
C PRO A 188 14.92 -1.84 -4.05
N THR A 189 14.53 -0.57 -3.97
CA THR A 189 14.74 0.25 -2.77
C THR A 189 13.42 0.82 -2.26
N PRO A 190 13.09 0.67 -0.96
CA PRO A 190 11.95 1.34 -0.36
C PRO A 190 12.08 2.86 -0.44
N GLU A 191 10.96 3.55 -0.57
CA GLU A 191 10.96 5.00 -0.76
C GLU A 191 10.19 5.70 0.35
N ARG A 192 10.72 6.82 0.87
CA ARG A 192 9.95 7.66 1.80
C ARG A 192 8.98 8.53 1.03
N MET A 193 7.77 8.65 1.55
CA MET A 193 6.78 9.58 1.04
C MET A 193 6.05 10.28 2.18
N ARG A 194 5.67 11.52 1.91
CA ARG A 194 4.85 12.33 2.81
C ARG A 194 3.60 12.76 2.07
N LEU A 195 2.46 12.55 2.70
CA LEU A 195 1.16 12.96 2.20
C LEU A 195 0.51 13.93 3.16
N ARG A 196 -0.27 14.84 2.61
CA ARG A 196 -1.17 15.72 3.34
C ARG A 196 -2.57 15.50 2.81
N THR A 197 -3.48 15.10 3.69
CA THR A 197 -4.92 15.07 3.41
C THR A 197 -5.58 16.22 4.14
N THR A 198 -6.30 17.07 3.41
CA THR A 198 -7.14 18.12 3.99
C THR A 198 -8.60 17.74 3.79
N ILE A 199 -9.39 17.81 4.86
CA ILE A 199 -10.79 17.45 4.89
C ILE A 199 -11.62 18.68 5.24
N ASN A 200 -12.61 18.99 4.40
CA ASN A 200 -13.59 20.02 4.68
C ASN A 200 -14.72 19.42 5.54
N LEU A 201 -14.89 19.93 6.76
CA LEU A 201 -15.88 19.43 7.72
C LEU A 201 -17.33 19.79 7.34
N ASP A 202 -17.54 20.75 6.42
CA ASP A 202 -18.89 21.11 5.97
C ASP A 202 -19.47 20.08 4.99
N ASN A 203 -18.63 19.47 4.15
CA ASN A 203 -19.08 18.56 3.07
C ASN A 203 -18.38 17.19 3.07
N GLY A 204 -17.44 16.94 3.98
CA GLY A 204 -16.68 15.69 4.10
C GLY A 204 -15.64 15.47 3.01
N LEU A 205 -15.48 16.39 2.04
CA LEU A 205 -14.56 16.18 0.93
C LEU A 205 -13.11 16.22 1.39
N ALA A 206 -12.38 15.17 1.04
CA ALA A 206 -10.96 15.02 1.31
C ALA A 206 -10.13 15.22 0.05
N ARG A 207 -9.02 15.93 0.18
CA ARG A 207 -8.02 16.10 -0.88
C ARG A 207 -6.65 15.69 -0.38
N THR A 208 -5.98 14.81 -1.11
CA THR A 208 -4.66 14.28 -0.74
C THR A 208 -3.60 14.73 -1.74
N GLU A 209 -2.53 15.32 -1.22
CA GLU A 209 -1.41 15.82 -2.01
C GLU A 209 -0.06 15.37 -1.41
N PHE A 210 0.98 15.36 -2.24
CA PHE A 210 2.33 15.14 -1.75
C PHE A 210 2.81 16.37 -0.97
N ARG A 211 3.53 16.11 0.11
CA ARG A 211 4.30 17.13 0.80
C ARG A 211 5.75 17.01 0.33
N GLU A 212 6.26 18.05 -0.31
CA GLU A 212 7.70 18.12 -0.62
C GLU A 212 8.52 18.14 0.67
N THR A 213 9.71 17.54 0.58
CA THR A 213 10.58 17.26 1.73
C THR A 213 11.19 18.51 2.30
#